data_AF-A0A0C3SFG2-F1
#
_entry.id   AF-A0A0C3SFG2-F1
#
_cell.length_a   1.000
_cell.length_b   1.000
_cell.length_c   1.000
_cell.angle_alpha   90.00
_cell.angle_beta   90.00
_cell.angle_gamma   90.00
#
_symmetry.space_group_name_H-M   'P 1'
#
loop_
_entity.id
_entity.type
_entity.pdbx_description
1 polymer ?
#
loop_
_entity_poly.entity_id
_entity_poly.type
_entity_poly.pdbx_seq_one_letter_code
_entity_poly.pdbx_strand_id
1 'polypeptide(L)'
;MTTMTPPSALVLVDLQNEFLTPEGNFPIADPATLIANISQLVTRFRAQGSSHLVWVRAVYPASPPRERGRALDVLGGRHTGETPCCYEGTPGAELAAAISGLVDPAADVVLTKTWYSAFKETHLATTLRGRAVEDVYVAGLLSNVCVLATAAEAQRLGFRTHVVEDCLMYRREESHRRALRSMRELGICVLPTFSPTAPTEPPATLDIPTLYYVNGSIPSWRVMMALYEKGVEFEAIRRKVMSTPKETREPDFLALNHRGKTPVFVDQTSGDGARHPPVVVNESLAILQYIETYFRLEVPLLPPRADRAARALVLARAQETENLHHAYDALEDAHFGKGASGGPLSNEDRTRLMDAICAELDYWEVYASRTAFIAGEVFSLADCAFFPLLAYMVHRGFRWERPSLEGVERVGGGDDAWPGLRRYFQRVWERGGKGGCAQRAQPEGWDHSSRRGSVWKLPREGTK
;
A
#
# COMPACT_ATOMS: atom_id res chain seq x y z
N MET A 1 37.58 -21.90 10.61
CA MET A 1 36.76 -21.51 11.78
C MET A 1 35.32 -21.79 11.41
N THR A 2 34.72 -22.85 11.96
CA THR A 2 33.31 -23.18 11.77
C THR A 2 32.48 -22.11 12.47
N THR A 3 31.76 -21.28 11.72
CA THR A 3 30.83 -20.29 12.28
C THR A 3 29.74 -21.04 13.04
N MET A 4 29.79 -21.02 14.37
CA MET A 4 28.71 -21.57 15.20
C MET A 4 27.47 -20.69 15.01
N THR A 5 26.33 -21.32 14.70
CA THR A 5 25.04 -20.63 14.63
C THR A 5 24.68 -20.06 16.00
N PRO A 6 24.29 -18.78 16.11
CA PRO A 6 23.90 -18.18 17.39
C PRO A 6 22.68 -18.93 17.97
N PRO A 7 22.53 -19.01 19.32
CA PRO A 7 21.39 -19.65 19.94
C PRO A 7 20.08 -18.97 19.52
N SER A 8 19.10 -19.77 19.15
CA SER A 8 17.81 -19.28 18.66
C SER A 8 16.63 -19.95 19.37
N ALA A 9 15.49 -19.27 19.38
CA ALA A 9 14.26 -19.82 19.91
C ALA A 9 13.12 -19.74 18.89
N LEU A 10 12.30 -20.78 18.86
CA LEU A 10 11.03 -20.84 18.13
C LEU A 10 9.88 -20.74 19.14
N VAL A 11 9.11 -19.66 19.04
CA VAL A 11 7.93 -19.36 19.87
C VAL A 11 6.67 -19.67 19.07
N LEU A 12 5.99 -20.74 19.47
CA LEU A 12 4.78 -21.28 18.83
C LEU A 12 3.55 -20.80 19.60
N VAL A 13 2.77 -19.92 18.98
CA VAL A 13 1.72 -19.14 19.66
C VAL A 13 0.33 -19.73 19.42
N ASP A 14 -0.38 -20.01 20.52
CA ASP A 14 -1.82 -20.26 20.61
C ASP A 14 -2.35 -21.37 19.68
N LEU A 15 -1.58 -22.45 19.52
CA LEU A 15 -1.96 -23.66 18.75
C LEU A 15 -2.94 -24.55 19.54
N GLN A 16 -4.06 -23.95 19.95
CA GLN A 16 -5.05 -24.51 20.88
C GLN A 16 -6.32 -24.99 20.17
N ASN A 17 -7.10 -25.84 20.84
CA ASN A 17 -8.36 -26.37 20.32
C ASN A 17 -9.34 -25.25 19.93
N GLU A 18 -9.36 -24.13 20.64
CA GLU A 18 -10.19 -22.95 20.36
C GLU A 18 -10.12 -22.48 18.89
N PHE A 19 -8.96 -22.69 18.25
CA PHE A 19 -8.71 -22.27 16.88
C PHE A 19 -8.59 -23.44 15.90
N LEU A 20 -8.06 -24.57 16.37
CA LEU A 20 -7.70 -25.70 15.51
C LEU A 20 -8.79 -26.77 15.37
N THR A 21 -9.86 -26.69 16.17
CA THR A 21 -10.97 -27.64 16.13
C THR A 21 -12.28 -26.96 15.71
N PRO A 22 -13.18 -27.67 15.02
CA PRO A 22 -14.50 -27.15 14.68
C PRO A 22 -15.34 -26.72 15.89
N GLU A 23 -15.08 -27.30 17.07
CA GLU A 23 -15.79 -27.03 18.32
C GLU A 23 -15.34 -25.73 19.00
N GLY A 24 -14.22 -25.15 18.59
CA GLY A 24 -13.75 -23.85 19.07
C GLY A 24 -14.67 -22.71 18.63
N ASN A 25 -14.70 -21.61 19.38
CA ASN A 25 -15.47 -20.41 19.03
C ASN A 25 -14.79 -19.58 17.93
N PHE A 26 -13.50 -19.81 17.68
CA PHE A 26 -12.70 -19.03 16.72
C PHE A 26 -11.96 -19.92 15.72
N PRO A 27 -12.61 -20.88 15.05
CA PRO A 27 -11.93 -21.82 14.18
C PRO A 27 -11.29 -21.10 12.99
N ILE A 28 -10.11 -21.57 12.60
CA ILE A 28 -9.45 -21.17 11.34
C ILE A 28 -9.90 -22.07 10.19
N ALA A 29 -9.73 -21.57 8.95
CA ALA A 29 -10.25 -22.26 7.77
C ALA A 29 -9.51 -23.57 7.44
N ASP A 30 -8.19 -23.62 7.67
CA ASP A 30 -7.35 -24.76 7.30
C ASP A 30 -6.33 -25.12 8.39
N PRO A 31 -6.77 -25.79 9.47
CA PRO A 31 -5.88 -26.24 10.53
C PRO A 31 -4.93 -27.35 10.09
N ALA A 32 -5.30 -28.16 9.09
CA ALA A 32 -4.50 -29.30 8.64
C ALA A 32 -3.19 -28.84 8.00
N THR A 33 -3.26 -27.86 7.09
CA THR A 33 -2.08 -27.29 6.43
C THR A 33 -1.15 -26.63 7.44
N LEU A 34 -1.70 -25.85 8.39
CA LEU A 34 -0.91 -25.25 9.47
C LEU A 34 -0.18 -26.30 10.31
N ILE A 35 -0.89 -27.34 10.77
CA ILE A 35 -0.29 -28.40 11.60
C ILE A 35 0.83 -29.12 10.85
N ALA A 36 0.66 -29.39 9.55
CA ALA A 36 1.71 -29.99 8.71
C ALA A 36 2.95 -29.10 8.63
N ASN A 37 2.77 -27.79 8.39
CA ASN A 37 3.88 -26.83 8.31
C ASN A 37 4.58 -26.65 9.66
N ILE A 38 3.83 -26.55 10.76
CA ILE A 38 4.38 -26.50 12.13
C ILE A 38 5.18 -27.77 12.45
N SER A 39 4.69 -28.95 12.08
CA SER A 39 5.39 -30.22 12.33
C SER A 39 6.74 -30.26 11.59
N GLN A 40 6.77 -29.79 10.34
CA GLN A 40 8.01 -29.68 9.57
C GLN A 40 8.95 -28.62 10.17
N LEU A 41 8.42 -27.46 10.56
CA LEU A 41 9.18 -26.38 11.19
C LEU A 41 9.86 -26.86 12.47
N VAL A 42 9.10 -27.51 13.37
CA VAL A 42 9.61 -28.08 14.62
C VAL A 42 10.72 -29.09 14.36
N THR A 43 10.53 -29.98 13.39
CA THR A 43 11.53 -30.98 12.99
C THR A 43 12.82 -30.31 12.51
N ARG A 44 12.72 -29.32 11.61
CA ARG A 44 13.86 -28.57 11.07
C ARG A 44 14.56 -27.76 12.15
N PHE A 45 13.81 -27.15 13.07
CA PHE A 45 14.34 -26.33 14.14
C PHE A 45 15.13 -27.18 15.14
N ARG A 46 14.59 -28.34 15.57
CA ARG A 46 15.27 -29.29 16.45
C ARG A 46 16.55 -29.88 15.87
N ALA A 47 16.64 -30.01 14.55
CA ALA A 47 17.86 -30.48 13.89
C ALA A 47 19.04 -29.49 14.02
N GLN A 48 18.80 -28.26 14.51
CA GLN A 48 19.85 -27.30 14.80
C GLN A 48 20.45 -27.53 16.20
N GLY A 49 21.78 -27.45 16.29
CA GLY A 49 22.53 -27.75 17.52
C GLY A 49 22.32 -26.78 18.71
N SER A 50 21.65 -25.63 18.51
CA SER A 50 21.37 -24.60 19.53
C SER A 50 19.96 -24.01 19.39
N SER A 51 18.95 -24.87 19.41
CA SER A 51 17.55 -24.51 19.22
C SER A 51 16.72 -24.67 20.49
N HIS A 52 15.83 -23.70 20.77
CA HIS A 52 14.92 -23.74 21.91
C HIS A 52 13.46 -23.59 21.46
N LEU A 53 12.59 -24.54 21.81
CA LEU A 53 11.17 -24.44 21.50
C LEU A 53 10.39 -23.93 22.71
N VAL A 54 9.50 -22.98 22.46
CA VAL A 54 8.57 -22.43 23.44
C VAL A 54 7.15 -22.54 22.89
N TRP A 55 6.31 -23.33 23.55
CA TRP A 55 4.91 -23.51 23.23
C TRP A 55 4.08 -22.60 24.10
N VAL A 56 3.40 -21.64 23.50
CA VAL A 56 2.61 -20.64 24.21
C VAL A 56 1.14 -20.97 24.06
N ARG A 57 0.42 -20.98 25.19
CA ARG A 57 -1.04 -21.06 25.24
C ARG A 57 -1.62 -19.83 25.92
N ALA A 58 -2.68 -19.28 25.34
CA ALA A 58 -3.50 -18.27 26.00
C ALA A 58 -4.45 -18.97 26.98
N VAL A 59 -4.54 -18.50 28.22
CA VAL A 59 -5.57 -18.93 29.16
C VAL A 59 -6.14 -17.69 29.80
N TYR A 60 -7.43 -17.43 29.56
CA TYR A 60 -8.12 -16.28 30.11
C TYR A 60 -9.04 -16.71 31.27
N PRO A 61 -9.15 -15.89 32.34
CA PRO A 61 -10.09 -16.17 33.41
C PRO A 61 -11.53 -16.10 32.88
N ALA A 62 -12.41 -16.96 33.38
CA ALA A 62 -13.81 -17.04 32.95
C ALA A 62 -14.61 -15.73 33.18
N SER A 63 -14.14 -14.90 34.12
CA SER A 63 -14.66 -13.55 34.38
C SER A 63 -13.53 -12.52 34.21
N PRO A 64 -13.19 -12.13 32.98
CA PRO A 64 -12.12 -11.15 32.77
C PRO A 64 -12.55 -9.80 33.36
N PRO A 65 -11.64 -9.07 34.04
CA PRO A 65 -11.92 -7.70 34.47
C PRO A 65 -12.36 -6.87 33.28
N ARG A 66 -13.43 -6.07 33.42
CA ARG A 66 -13.88 -5.13 32.40
C ARG A 66 -12.89 -3.96 32.25
N GLU A 67 -11.70 -4.23 31.74
CA GLU A 67 -10.78 -3.19 31.33
C GLU A 67 -11.17 -2.71 29.93
N ARG A 68 -11.84 -1.56 29.87
CA ARG A 68 -11.95 -0.79 28.62
C ARG A 68 -10.57 -0.21 28.32
N GLY A 69 -9.72 -0.99 27.65
CA GLY A 69 -8.51 -0.44 27.03
C GLY A 69 -8.88 0.76 26.17
N ARG A 70 -8.08 1.85 26.24
CA ARG A 70 -8.23 2.96 25.30
C ARG A 70 -8.06 2.38 23.89
N ALA A 71 -8.94 2.78 22.96
CA ALA A 71 -9.02 2.26 21.59
C ALA A 71 -7.73 2.42 20.73
N LEU A 72 -6.65 2.99 21.30
CA LEU A 72 -5.41 3.30 20.61
C LEU A 72 -4.30 2.24 20.72
N ASP A 73 -4.43 1.19 21.54
CA ASP A 73 -3.42 0.11 21.59
C ASP A 73 -4.04 -1.28 21.78
N VAL A 74 -4.68 -1.79 20.72
CA VAL A 74 -5.33 -3.11 20.72
C VAL A 74 -4.31 -4.23 21.00
N LEU A 75 -3.05 -4.06 20.62
CA LEU A 75 -2.00 -5.08 20.76
C LEU A 75 -1.42 -5.16 22.18
N GLY A 76 -1.48 -4.06 22.95
CA GLY A 76 -1.15 -4.06 24.38
C GLY A 76 -2.21 -4.73 25.27
N GLY A 77 -3.31 -5.21 24.69
CA GLY A 77 -4.49 -5.73 25.38
C GLY A 77 -4.53 -7.26 25.58
N ARG A 78 -5.69 -7.71 26.06
CA ARG A 78 -6.09 -9.11 26.23
C ARG A 78 -7.50 -9.31 25.69
N HIS A 79 -7.95 -10.55 25.56
CA HIS A 79 -9.31 -10.83 25.11
C HIS A 79 -10.34 -10.31 26.12
N THR A 80 -11.21 -9.41 25.66
CA THR A 80 -12.31 -8.81 26.44
C THR A 80 -13.65 -8.96 25.73
N GLY A 81 -13.69 -9.73 24.64
CA GLY A 81 -14.91 -9.94 23.85
C GLY A 81 -15.97 -10.75 24.60
N GLU A 82 -17.22 -10.57 24.20
CA GLU A 82 -18.38 -11.26 24.80
C GLU A 82 -18.38 -12.78 24.51
N THR A 83 -17.77 -13.19 23.40
CA THR A 83 -17.59 -14.61 23.07
C THR A 83 -16.41 -15.18 23.86
N PRO A 84 -16.59 -16.26 24.65
CA PRO A 84 -15.50 -16.95 25.35
C PRO A 84 -14.37 -17.37 24.40
N CYS A 85 -13.13 -17.23 24.85
CA CYS A 85 -11.94 -17.63 24.09
C CYS A 85 -10.92 -18.17 25.10
N CYS A 86 -10.43 -19.39 24.89
CA CYS A 86 -9.40 -20.05 25.71
C CYS A 86 -9.61 -19.89 27.22
N TYR A 87 -10.82 -20.13 27.72
CA TYR A 87 -11.11 -19.99 29.15
C TYR A 87 -10.48 -21.11 29.98
N GLU A 88 -10.01 -20.74 31.17
CA GLU A 88 -9.43 -21.66 32.14
C GLU A 88 -10.39 -22.84 32.41
N GLY A 89 -9.83 -24.06 32.38
CA GLY A 89 -10.59 -25.29 32.59
C GLY A 89 -11.43 -25.76 31.41
N THR A 90 -11.42 -25.06 30.27
CA THR A 90 -12.13 -25.50 29.05
C THR A 90 -11.21 -26.26 28.10
N PRO A 91 -11.74 -27.23 27.32
CA PRO A 91 -10.96 -27.92 26.27
C PRO A 91 -10.38 -26.96 25.24
N GLY A 92 -11.06 -25.84 24.95
CA GLY A 92 -10.59 -24.80 24.05
C GLY A 92 -9.24 -24.21 24.46
N ALA A 93 -8.95 -24.13 25.76
CA ALA A 93 -7.71 -23.61 26.30
C ALA A 93 -6.53 -24.61 26.26
N GLU A 94 -6.75 -25.87 25.87
CA GLU A 94 -5.69 -26.86 25.74
C GLU A 94 -5.03 -26.77 24.36
N LEU A 95 -3.74 -27.14 24.27
CA LEU A 95 -3.09 -27.35 22.98
C LEU A 95 -3.84 -28.45 22.22
N ALA A 96 -3.99 -28.29 20.91
CA ALA A 96 -4.67 -29.31 20.11
C ALA A 96 -3.92 -30.64 20.17
N ALA A 97 -4.63 -31.77 20.12
CA ALA A 97 -4.04 -33.10 20.29
C ALA A 97 -2.88 -33.38 19.32
N ALA A 98 -3.00 -32.94 18.07
CA ALA A 98 -1.95 -33.07 17.06
C ALA A 98 -0.69 -32.23 17.39
N ILE A 99 -0.85 -31.16 18.16
CA ILE A 99 0.22 -30.25 18.59
C ILE A 99 0.84 -30.72 19.89
N SER A 100 0.04 -31.17 20.87
CA SER A 100 0.56 -31.70 22.13
C SER A 100 1.47 -32.90 21.92
N GLY A 101 1.24 -33.72 20.88
CA GLY A 101 2.13 -34.82 20.51
C GLY A 101 3.49 -34.40 19.96
N LEU A 102 3.67 -33.13 19.58
CA LEU A 102 4.96 -32.59 19.13
C LEU A 102 5.82 -32.07 20.28
N VAL A 103 5.23 -31.77 21.44
CA VAL A 103 5.91 -31.19 22.61
C VAL A 103 6.81 -32.24 23.25
N ASP A 104 8.09 -31.93 23.41
CA ASP A 104 9.00 -32.75 24.23
C ASP A 104 9.08 -32.14 25.64
N PRO A 105 8.47 -32.77 26.67
CA PRO A 105 8.43 -32.21 28.02
C PRO A 105 9.81 -32.15 28.70
N ALA A 106 10.82 -32.85 28.18
CA ALA A 106 12.18 -32.82 28.72
C ALA A 106 13.02 -31.67 28.15
N ALA A 107 12.69 -31.17 26.95
CA ALA A 107 13.49 -30.19 26.21
C ALA A 107 12.79 -28.85 25.98
N ASP A 108 11.47 -28.86 25.80
CA ASP A 108 10.68 -27.70 25.41
C ASP A 108 10.15 -26.94 26.63
N VAL A 109 9.81 -25.66 26.43
CA VAL A 109 9.12 -24.85 27.44
C VAL A 109 7.65 -24.70 27.06
N VAL A 110 6.74 -24.96 28.00
CA VAL A 110 5.32 -24.63 27.84
C VAL A 110 4.98 -23.41 28.68
N LEU A 111 4.56 -22.34 28.04
CA LEU A 111 4.26 -21.05 28.64
C LEU A 111 2.77 -20.76 28.57
N THR A 112 2.20 -20.25 29.67
CA THR A 112 0.81 -19.76 29.70
C THR A 112 0.79 -18.24 29.76
N LYS A 113 -0.01 -17.59 28.92
CA LYS A 113 -0.19 -16.13 28.87
C LYS A 113 -1.65 -15.72 29.07
N THR A 114 -1.85 -14.53 29.63
CA THR A 114 -3.16 -13.88 29.81
C THR A 114 -3.33 -12.62 28.96
N TRP A 115 -2.31 -12.26 28.17
CA TRP A 115 -2.27 -11.12 27.26
C TRP A 115 -2.09 -11.59 25.80
N TYR A 116 -2.23 -10.69 24.83
CA TYR A 116 -1.95 -11.05 23.43
C TYR A 116 -0.47 -11.37 23.22
N SER A 117 0.43 -10.53 23.72
CA SER A 117 1.88 -10.80 23.67
C SER A 117 2.28 -11.91 24.66
N ALA A 118 3.10 -12.85 24.20
CA ALA A 118 3.69 -13.88 25.05
C ALA A 118 4.75 -13.35 26.03
N PHE A 119 5.25 -12.13 25.86
CA PHE A 119 6.24 -11.51 26.74
C PHE A 119 5.60 -10.78 27.92
N LYS A 120 4.38 -10.27 27.74
CA LYS A 120 3.73 -9.42 28.73
C LYS A 120 3.30 -10.25 29.95
N GLU A 121 3.84 -9.89 31.11
CA GLU A 121 3.57 -10.54 32.41
C GLU A 121 3.89 -12.04 32.41
N THR A 122 4.91 -12.44 31.64
CA THR A 122 5.45 -13.81 31.66
C THR A 122 6.96 -13.80 31.92
N HIS A 123 7.55 -14.97 32.11
CA HIS A 123 8.99 -15.14 32.28
C HIS A 123 9.74 -15.33 30.95
N LEU A 124 9.07 -15.18 29.79
CA LEU A 124 9.64 -15.50 28.47
C LEU A 124 10.94 -14.74 28.18
N ALA A 125 10.96 -13.42 28.37
CA ALA A 125 12.17 -12.61 28.12
C ALA A 125 13.37 -13.09 28.94
N THR A 126 13.14 -13.38 30.23
CA THR A 126 14.17 -13.87 31.15
C THR A 126 14.65 -15.25 30.75
N THR A 127 13.76 -16.16 30.36
CA THR A 127 14.09 -17.49 29.87
C THR A 127 14.94 -17.45 28.60
N LEU A 128 14.57 -16.62 27.62
CA LEU A 128 15.31 -16.48 26.37
C LEU A 128 16.71 -15.89 26.60
N ARG A 129 16.82 -14.84 27.43
CA ARG A 129 18.12 -14.25 27.79
C ARG A 129 19.01 -15.20 28.57
N GLY A 130 18.44 -15.96 29.51
CA GLY A 130 19.16 -16.98 30.26
C GLY A 130 19.73 -18.11 29.39
N ARG A 131 19.15 -18.31 28.21
CA ARG A 131 19.62 -19.24 27.17
C ARG A 131 20.50 -18.59 26.09
N ALA A 132 20.88 -17.33 26.29
CA ALA A 132 21.66 -16.54 25.33
C ALA A 132 21.04 -16.48 23.92
N VAL A 133 19.70 -16.50 23.84
CA VAL A 133 18.98 -16.41 22.57
C VAL A 133 19.13 -15.02 21.97
N GLU A 134 19.56 -14.97 20.71
CA GLU A 134 19.62 -13.74 19.92
C GLU A 134 18.50 -13.66 18.90
N ASP A 135 18.22 -14.78 18.21
CA ASP A 135 17.21 -14.89 17.17
C ASP A 135 15.92 -15.52 17.73
N VAL A 136 14.79 -14.83 17.57
CA VAL A 136 13.46 -15.30 17.97
C VAL A 136 12.60 -15.48 16.72
N TYR A 137 12.24 -16.72 16.43
CA TYR A 137 11.30 -17.09 15.38
C TYR A 137 9.91 -17.21 16.00
N VAL A 138 8.90 -16.59 15.38
CA VAL A 138 7.51 -16.64 15.84
C VAL A 138 6.64 -17.29 14.78
N ALA A 139 5.79 -18.23 15.19
CA ALA A 139 4.82 -18.93 14.35
C ALA A 139 3.53 -19.21 15.13
N GLY A 140 2.43 -19.52 14.44
CA GLY A 140 1.15 -19.88 15.05
C GLY A 140 0.02 -18.86 14.79
N LEU A 141 -0.77 -18.59 15.83
CA LEU A 141 -2.10 -18.00 15.71
C LEU A 141 -2.31 -16.80 16.65
N LEU A 142 -3.17 -15.82 16.33
CA LEU A 142 -3.49 -15.38 14.96
C LEU A 142 -2.45 -14.36 14.51
N SER A 143 -2.11 -14.38 13.23
CA SER A 143 -1.06 -13.52 12.66
C SER A 143 -1.24 -12.03 13.01
N ASN A 144 -2.48 -11.55 13.04
CA ASN A 144 -2.84 -10.15 13.26
C ASN A 144 -3.15 -9.76 14.72
N VAL A 145 -3.00 -10.69 15.66
CA VAL A 145 -3.26 -10.44 17.09
C VAL A 145 -2.07 -10.91 17.93
N CYS A 146 -2.08 -12.15 18.43
CA CYS A 146 -1.08 -12.65 19.37
C CYS A 146 0.31 -12.79 18.74
N VAL A 147 0.40 -13.20 17.48
CA VAL A 147 1.68 -13.28 16.75
C VAL A 147 2.27 -11.88 16.57
N LEU A 148 1.48 -10.92 16.06
CA LEU A 148 1.91 -9.52 15.90
C LEU A 148 2.35 -8.90 17.23
N ALA A 149 1.56 -9.05 18.29
CA ALA A 149 1.90 -8.52 19.61
C ALA A 149 3.20 -9.13 20.16
N THR A 150 3.36 -10.46 20.02
CA THR A 150 4.56 -11.18 20.48
C THR A 150 5.80 -10.78 19.68
N ALA A 151 5.71 -10.70 18.35
CA ALA A 151 6.83 -10.34 17.49
C ALA A 151 7.25 -8.87 17.67
N ALA A 152 6.28 -7.95 17.74
CA ALA A 152 6.55 -6.54 18.02
C ALA A 152 7.24 -6.34 19.37
N GLU A 153 6.82 -7.08 20.40
CA GLU A 153 7.44 -7.00 21.71
C GLU A 153 8.83 -7.65 21.75
N ALA A 154 9.05 -8.78 21.07
CA ALA A 154 10.38 -9.38 20.91
C ALA A 154 11.37 -8.38 20.30
N GLN A 155 10.97 -7.73 19.20
CA GLN A 155 11.77 -6.74 18.50
C GLN A 155 12.09 -5.54 19.42
N ARG A 156 11.09 -5.04 20.14
CA ARG A 156 11.26 -3.94 21.11
C ARG A 156 12.19 -4.30 22.26
N LEU A 157 12.24 -5.56 22.67
CA LEU A 157 13.12 -6.08 23.72
C LEU A 157 14.55 -6.36 23.23
N GLY A 158 14.83 -6.14 21.95
CA GLY A 158 16.16 -6.23 21.34
C GLY A 158 16.50 -7.60 20.74
N PHE A 159 15.55 -8.52 20.60
CA PHE A 159 15.78 -9.78 19.90
C PHE A 159 15.73 -9.57 18.39
N ARG A 160 16.59 -10.27 17.63
CA ARG A 160 16.45 -10.35 16.17
C ARG A 160 15.22 -11.20 15.87
N THR A 161 14.15 -10.55 15.45
CA THR A 161 12.85 -11.19 15.38
C THR A 161 12.52 -11.60 13.94
N HIS A 162 12.09 -12.85 13.80
CA HIS A 162 11.68 -13.47 12.55
C HIS A 162 10.28 -14.04 12.70
N VAL A 163 9.48 -13.98 11.64
CA VAL A 163 8.14 -14.58 11.58
C VAL A 163 8.10 -15.54 10.41
N VAL A 164 7.60 -16.76 10.63
CA VAL A 164 7.56 -17.82 9.62
C VAL A 164 6.17 -17.87 8.98
N GLU A 165 6.03 -17.28 7.79
CA GLU A 165 4.75 -16.93 7.14
C GLU A 165 3.89 -18.16 6.79
N ASP A 166 4.46 -19.21 6.22
CA ASP A 166 3.76 -20.47 5.94
C ASP A 166 3.30 -21.22 7.20
N CYS A 167 3.80 -20.79 8.37
CA CYS A 167 3.45 -21.30 9.69
C CYS A 167 2.55 -20.33 10.46
N LEU A 168 1.89 -19.39 9.78
CA LEU A 168 0.86 -18.52 10.33
C LEU A 168 -0.52 -18.87 9.80
N MET A 169 -1.53 -18.62 10.61
CA MET A 169 -2.91 -18.61 10.15
C MET A 169 -3.70 -17.45 10.75
N TYR A 170 -4.83 -17.18 10.10
CA TYR A 170 -5.67 -16.01 10.32
C TYR A 170 -7.12 -16.32 9.95
N ARG A 171 -8.05 -15.47 10.41
CA ARG A 171 -9.47 -15.59 10.03
C ARG A 171 -9.89 -14.65 8.90
N ARG A 172 -9.11 -13.59 8.66
CA ARG A 172 -9.38 -12.60 7.59
C ARG A 172 -8.07 -12.24 6.90
N GLU A 173 -8.02 -12.44 5.59
CA GLU A 173 -6.83 -12.20 4.77
C GLU A 173 -6.35 -10.74 4.85
N GLU A 174 -7.28 -9.78 4.78
CA GLU A 174 -6.93 -8.35 4.87
C GLU A 174 -6.22 -8.01 6.19
N SER A 175 -6.68 -8.57 7.31
CA SER A 175 -6.05 -8.37 8.62
C SER A 175 -4.66 -9.02 8.69
N HIS A 176 -4.49 -10.19 8.09
CA HIS A 176 -3.19 -10.85 7.97
C HIS A 176 -2.20 -10.01 7.17
N ARG A 177 -2.60 -9.51 5.99
CA ARG A 177 -1.75 -8.66 5.14
C ARG A 177 -1.35 -7.36 5.82
N ARG A 178 -2.27 -6.72 6.56
CA ARG A 178 -1.94 -5.55 7.40
C ARG A 178 -0.93 -5.90 8.49
N ALA A 179 -1.09 -7.04 9.16
CA ALA A 179 -0.18 -7.45 10.22
C ALA A 179 1.23 -7.74 9.72
N LEU A 180 1.38 -8.45 8.60
CA LEU A 180 2.69 -8.68 7.99
C LEU A 180 3.37 -7.37 7.58
N ARG A 181 2.61 -6.41 7.05
CA ARG A 181 3.13 -5.07 6.76
C ARG A 181 3.64 -4.38 8.04
N SER A 182 2.84 -4.36 9.10
CA SER A 182 3.25 -3.77 10.38
C SER A 182 4.48 -4.46 10.97
N MET A 183 4.61 -5.79 10.83
CA MET A 183 5.83 -6.50 11.26
C MET A 183 7.06 -6.01 10.49
N ARG A 184 6.96 -5.93 9.16
CA ARG A 184 8.05 -5.45 8.31
C ARG A 184 8.43 -4.00 8.60
N GLU A 185 7.45 -3.12 8.82
CA GLU A 185 7.66 -1.72 9.23
C GLU A 185 8.39 -1.59 10.57
N LEU A 186 8.22 -2.56 11.47
CA LEU A 186 8.93 -2.65 12.75
C LEU A 186 10.35 -3.26 12.62
N GLY A 187 10.78 -3.61 11.42
CA GLY A 187 12.07 -4.26 11.17
C GLY A 187 12.10 -5.75 11.52
N ILE A 188 10.94 -6.40 11.63
CA ILE A 188 10.82 -7.85 11.83
C ILE A 188 10.96 -8.54 10.47
N CYS A 189 11.81 -9.56 10.41
CA CYS A 189 12.02 -10.34 9.20
C CYS A 189 10.86 -11.32 8.99
N VAL A 190 10.11 -11.20 7.88
CA VAL A 190 9.06 -12.16 7.53
C VAL A 190 9.61 -13.14 6.51
N LEU A 191 9.75 -14.39 6.92
CA LEU A 191 10.29 -15.48 6.12
C LEU A 191 9.13 -16.26 5.47
N PRO A 192 9.09 -16.45 4.14
CA PRO A 192 8.07 -17.27 3.50
C PRO A 192 8.01 -18.69 4.07
N THR A 193 9.19 -19.26 4.35
CA THR A 193 9.37 -20.53 5.04
C THR A 193 10.67 -20.50 5.84
N PHE A 194 10.82 -21.39 6.82
CA PHE A 194 12.04 -21.46 7.63
C PHE A 194 13.21 -22.12 6.89
N SER A 195 14.38 -21.47 6.95
CA SER A 195 15.66 -22.02 6.48
C SER A 195 16.68 -22.07 7.61
N PRO A 196 17.46 -23.17 7.76
CA PRO A 196 18.41 -23.32 8.85
C PRO A 196 19.70 -22.50 8.71
N THR A 197 19.95 -21.92 7.53
CA THR A 197 21.00 -20.92 7.34
C THR A 197 20.46 -19.56 7.76
N ALA A 198 21.08 -18.94 8.76
CA ALA A 198 20.74 -17.57 9.15
C ALA A 198 20.75 -16.66 7.90
N PRO A 199 19.77 -15.76 7.74
CA PRO A 199 19.88 -14.71 6.75
C PRO A 199 21.14 -13.91 7.08
N THR A 200 22.18 -14.05 6.27
CA THR A 200 23.45 -13.32 6.41
C THR A 200 23.36 -11.88 5.91
N GLU A 201 22.18 -11.48 5.45
CA GLU A 201 21.92 -10.15 4.90
C GLU A 201 20.99 -9.40 5.86
N PRO A 202 21.18 -8.06 6.01
CA PRO A 202 20.21 -7.20 6.69
C PRO A 202 18.81 -7.52 6.16
N PRO A 203 17.73 -7.33 6.95
CA PRO A 203 16.38 -7.71 6.55
C PRO A 203 16.18 -7.23 5.13
N ALA A 204 15.97 -8.18 4.20
CA ALA A 204 15.84 -7.87 2.80
C ALA A 204 14.88 -6.68 2.75
N THR A 205 15.38 -5.54 2.30
CA THR A 205 14.49 -4.51 1.79
C THR A 205 13.57 -5.30 0.89
N LEU A 206 12.28 -5.34 1.21
CA LEU A 206 11.31 -5.84 0.25
C LEU A 206 11.75 -5.20 -1.06
N ASP A 207 12.08 -6.00 -2.08
CA ASP A 207 12.51 -5.50 -3.38
C ASP A 207 11.30 -4.86 -4.09
N ILE A 208 10.49 -4.10 -3.35
CA ILE A 208 9.36 -3.36 -3.85
C ILE A 208 9.90 -2.18 -4.65
N PRO A 209 9.23 -1.83 -5.75
CA PRO A 209 9.65 -0.70 -6.54
C PRO A 209 9.58 0.60 -5.74
N THR A 210 10.44 1.54 -6.10
CA THR A 210 10.45 2.91 -5.57
C THR A 210 9.86 3.86 -6.61
N LEU A 211 8.93 4.72 -6.21
CA LEU A 211 8.39 5.81 -7.01
C LEU A 211 8.85 7.16 -6.46
N TYR A 212 9.71 7.86 -7.19
CA TYR A 212 10.03 9.25 -6.91
C TYR A 212 8.98 10.16 -7.55
N TYR A 213 8.33 11.00 -6.75
CA TYR A 213 7.18 11.79 -7.21
C TYR A 213 7.20 13.24 -6.72
N VAL A 214 6.42 14.10 -7.36
CA VAL A 214 6.13 15.46 -6.87
C VAL A 214 4.66 15.52 -6.48
N ASN A 215 4.38 16.05 -5.29
CA ASN A 215 3.00 16.24 -4.85
C ASN A 215 2.27 17.24 -5.76
N GLY A 216 1.10 16.86 -6.28
CA GLY A 216 0.34 17.68 -7.23
C GLY A 216 0.81 17.58 -8.69
N SER A 217 1.78 16.71 -9.00
CA SER A 217 2.20 16.46 -10.40
C SER A 217 1.23 15.48 -11.07
N ILE A 218 0.61 15.92 -12.17
CA ILE A 218 -0.27 15.08 -13.01
C ILE A 218 0.46 13.79 -13.45
N PRO A 219 1.68 13.85 -14.02
CA PRO A 219 2.46 12.65 -14.33
C PRO A 219 2.67 11.69 -13.15
N SER A 220 2.95 12.21 -11.95
CA SER A 220 3.12 11.36 -10.75
C SER A 220 1.83 10.68 -10.35
N TRP A 221 0.72 11.40 -10.42
CA TRP A 221 -0.60 10.88 -10.08
C TRP A 221 -1.00 9.73 -11.01
N ARG A 222 -0.73 9.83 -12.32
CA ARG A 222 -0.97 8.74 -13.29
C ARG A 222 -0.38 7.41 -12.80
N VAL A 223 0.89 7.43 -12.41
CA VAL A 223 1.62 6.24 -11.96
C VAL A 223 1.06 5.70 -10.64
N MET A 224 0.79 6.57 -9.67
CA MET A 224 0.22 6.15 -8.38
C MET A 224 -1.14 5.47 -8.54
N MET A 225 -2.01 6.01 -9.42
CA MET A 225 -3.31 5.39 -9.69
C MET A 225 -3.15 3.96 -10.21
N ALA A 226 -2.26 3.72 -11.17
CA ALA A 226 -2.03 2.39 -11.72
C ALA A 226 -1.46 1.41 -10.69
N LEU A 227 -0.49 1.86 -9.87
CA LEU A 227 0.08 1.04 -8.79
C LEU A 227 -1.00 0.64 -7.77
N TYR A 228 -1.87 1.57 -7.37
CA TYR A 228 -2.95 1.27 -6.43
C TYR A 228 -4.04 0.39 -7.02
N GLU A 229 -4.43 0.61 -8.28
CA GLU A 229 -5.42 -0.24 -8.96
C GLU A 229 -4.92 -1.69 -9.08
N LYS A 230 -3.64 -1.88 -9.39
CA LYS A 230 -3.01 -3.21 -9.49
C LYS A 230 -2.59 -3.79 -8.13
N GLY A 231 -2.80 -3.04 -7.05
CA GLY A 231 -2.41 -3.44 -5.69
C GLY A 231 -0.90 -3.66 -5.52
N VAL A 232 -0.07 -3.03 -6.34
CA VAL A 232 1.39 -3.11 -6.24
C VAL A 232 1.83 -2.38 -4.97
N GLU A 233 2.67 -3.04 -4.18
CA GLU A 233 3.34 -2.41 -3.04
C GLU A 233 4.57 -1.68 -3.55
N PHE A 234 4.77 -0.44 -3.12
CA PHE A 234 5.86 0.41 -3.56
C PHE A 234 6.23 1.42 -2.48
N GLU A 235 7.48 1.86 -2.49
CA GLU A 235 7.94 2.99 -1.68
C GLU A 235 7.71 4.29 -2.45
N ALA A 236 7.02 5.27 -1.85
CA ALA A 236 6.78 6.57 -2.49
C ALA A 236 7.71 7.63 -1.89
N ILE A 237 8.65 8.15 -2.67
CA ILE A 237 9.58 9.18 -2.20
C ILE A 237 9.26 10.54 -2.84
N ARG A 238 8.72 11.45 -2.02
CA ARG A 238 8.39 12.81 -2.45
C ARG A 238 9.65 13.64 -2.72
N ARG A 239 9.63 14.41 -3.80
CA ARG A 239 10.65 15.41 -4.15
C ARG A 239 10.10 16.83 -4.08
N LYS A 240 10.87 17.74 -3.51
CA LYS A 240 10.53 19.17 -3.43
C LYS A 240 11.15 19.92 -4.60
N VAL A 241 10.29 20.43 -5.48
CA VAL A 241 10.68 21.22 -6.67
C VAL A 241 10.56 22.73 -6.48
N MET A 242 9.97 23.15 -5.36
CA MET A 242 9.84 24.56 -4.96
C MET A 242 10.88 24.97 -3.91
N SER A 243 11.88 24.12 -3.63
CA SER A 243 13.01 24.41 -2.75
C SER A 243 14.21 24.95 -3.53
N THR A 244 15.14 25.56 -2.80
CA THR A 244 16.46 25.96 -3.32
C THR A 244 17.55 25.26 -2.50
N PRO A 245 18.33 24.33 -3.08
CA PRO A 245 18.20 23.82 -4.45
C PRO A 245 16.94 22.96 -4.64
N LYS A 246 16.53 22.79 -5.91
CA LYS A 246 15.46 21.84 -6.26
C LYS A 246 16.01 20.44 -6.06
N GLU A 247 15.33 19.58 -5.28
CA GLU A 247 15.81 18.23 -5.00
C GLU A 247 15.97 17.38 -6.28
N THR A 248 15.19 17.68 -7.33
CA THR A 248 15.33 17.01 -8.64
C THR A 248 16.54 17.45 -9.47
N ARG A 249 17.35 18.38 -8.94
CA ARG A 249 18.62 18.83 -9.52
C ARG A 249 19.83 18.34 -8.74
N GLU A 250 19.61 17.58 -7.66
CA GLU A 250 20.68 16.95 -6.90
C GLU A 250 21.35 15.84 -7.72
N PRO A 251 22.66 15.60 -7.55
CA PRO A 251 23.40 14.60 -8.33
C PRO A 251 22.77 13.20 -8.30
N ASP A 252 22.32 12.75 -7.12
CA ASP A 252 21.74 11.42 -6.95
C ASP A 252 20.44 11.24 -7.73
N PHE A 253 19.61 12.29 -7.80
CA PHE A 253 18.39 12.25 -8.60
C PHE A 253 18.69 12.33 -10.11
N LEU A 254 19.66 13.16 -10.50
CA LEU A 254 20.08 13.26 -11.90
C LEU A 254 20.72 11.97 -12.43
N ALA A 255 21.30 11.15 -11.56
CA ALA A 255 21.78 9.81 -11.90
C ALA A 255 20.63 8.86 -12.29
N LEU A 256 19.44 9.03 -11.70
CA LEU A 256 18.24 8.27 -12.06
C LEU A 256 17.54 8.85 -13.31
N ASN A 257 17.49 10.18 -13.41
CA ASN A 257 16.91 10.88 -14.55
C ASN A 257 17.66 12.18 -14.84
N HIS A 258 18.50 12.19 -15.88
CA HIS A 258 19.28 13.36 -16.27
C HIS A 258 18.43 14.60 -16.60
N ARG A 259 17.13 14.43 -16.89
CA ARG A 259 16.22 15.55 -17.18
C ARG A 259 15.77 16.26 -15.90
N GLY A 260 15.97 15.66 -14.72
CA GLY A 260 15.50 16.19 -13.44
C GLY A 260 13.98 16.27 -13.35
N LYS A 261 13.27 15.38 -14.05
CA LYS A 261 11.79 15.30 -14.10
C LYS A 261 11.27 14.14 -13.26
N THR A 262 10.06 14.30 -12.73
CA THR A 262 9.29 13.24 -12.07
C THR A 262 8.05 12.89 -12.89
N PRO A 263 7.47 11.69 -12.74
CA PRO A 263 7.91 10.59 -11.87
C PRO A 263 9.15 9.86 -12.39
N VAL A 264 9.84 9.18 -11.47
CA VAL A 264 10.86 8.16 -11.76
C VAL A 264 10.47 6.88 -11.02
N PHE A 265 10.36 5.77 -11.73
CA PHE A 265 10.05 4.47 -11.17
C PHE A 265 11.28 3.58 -11.20
N VAL A 266 11.65 3.01 -10.06
CA VAL A 266 12.81 2.14 -9.90
C VAL A 266 12.31 0.78 -9.50
N ASP A 267 12.35 -0.17 -10.42
CA ASP A 267 11.99 -1.56 -10.17
C ASP A 267 13.20 -2.31 -9.60
N GLN A 268 13.06 -2.74 -8.36
CA GLN A 268 14.05 -3.56 -7.66
C GLN A 268 13.71 -5.06 -7.73
N THR A 269 12.52 -5.43 -8.24
CA THR A 269 12.08 -6.82 -8.32
C THR A 269 12.90 -7.57 -9.37
N SER A 270 13.88 -8.34 -8.92
CA SER A 270 14.55 -9.32 -9.76
C SER A 270 13.66 -10.56 -9.87
N GLY A 271 12.90 -10.66 -10.97
CA GLY A 271 11.94 -11.75 -11.22
C GLY A 271 12.54 -13.16 -11.26
N ASP A 272 13.87 -13.32 -11.14
CA ASP A 272 14.60 -14.58 -11.19
C ASP A 272 15.50 -14.86 -9.96
N GLY A 273 15.48 -13.99 -8.93
CA GLY A 273 16.33 -14.13 -7.75
C GLY A 273 17.83 -13.92 -8.02
N ALA A 274 18.21 -13.43 -9.21
CA ALA A 274 19.56 -12.99 -9.51
C ALA A 274 19.69 -11.48 -9.23
N ARG A 275 20.83 -11.03 -8.69
CA ARG A 275 21.13 -9.60 -8.50
C ARG A 275 21.32 -8.93 -9.86
N HIS A 276 20.23 -8.52 -10.49
CA HIS A 276 20.25 -7.59 -11.62
C HIS A 276 20.27 -6.14 -11.12
N PRO A 277 20.89 -5.22 -11.85
CA PRO A 277 20.78 -3.80 -11.54
C PRO A 277 19.30 -3.36 -11.63
N PRO A 278 18.85 -2.43 -10.76
CA PRO A 278 17.47 -1.98 -10.75
C PRO A 278 17.09 -1.35 -12.09
N VAL A 279 15.87 -1.62 -12.55
CA VAL A 279 15.36 -1.06 -13.81
C VAL A 279 14.75 0.30 -13.53
N VAL A 280 15.35 1.35 -14.10
CA VAL A 280 14.86 2.72 -13.97
C VAL A 280 14.00 3.08 -15.19
N VAL A 281 12.76 3.48 -14.93
CA VAL A 281 11.79 3.89 -15.96
C VAL A 281 11.37 5.34 -15.70
N ASN A 282 11.51 6.16 -16.74
CA ASN A 282 11.16 7.58 -16.75
C ASN A 282 9.95 7.79 -17.67
N GLU A 283 9.28 8.94 -17.53
CA GLU A 283 8.05 9.32 -18.24
C GLU A 283 6.81 8.53 -17.82
N SER A 284 5.77 9.23 -17.35
CA SER A 284 4.60 8.59 -16.73
C SER A 284 3.91 7.56 -17.62
N LEU A 285 3.72 7.82 -18.93
CA LEU A 285 3.07 6.89 -19.85
C LEU A 285 3.93 5.63 -20.14
N ALA A 286 5.25 5.77 -20.14
CA ALA A 286 6.15 4.62 -20.27
C ALA A 286 6.14 3.77 -18.99
N ILE A 287 6.15 4.42 -17.82
CA ILE A 287 6.01 3.75 -16.52
C ILE A 287 4.67 3.00 -16.44
N LEU A 288 3.56 3.57 -16.90
CA LEU A 288 2.27 2.86 -16.95
C LEU A 288 2.36 1.57 -17.77
N GLN A 289 2.95 1.63 -18.97
CA GLN A 289 3.14 0.45 -19.82
C GLN A 289 4.07 -0.59 -19.20
N TYR A 290 5.12 -0.14 -18.51
CA TYR A 290 6.04 -1.01 -17.79
C TYR A 290 5.32 -1.75 -16.65
N ILE A 291 4.59 -1.01 -15.80
CA ILE A 291 3.79 -1.57 -14.72
C ILE A 291 2.79 -2.61 -15.25
N GLU A 292 2.06 -2.28 -16.31
CA GLU A 292 1.10 -3.21 -16.91
C GLU A 292 1.76 -4.47 -17.50
N THR A 293 2.99 -4.36 -17.97
CA THR A 293 3.72 -5.49 -18.56
C THR A 293 4.28 -6.44 -17.50
N TYR A 294 4.80 -5.90 -16.39
CA TYR A 294 5.62 -6.67 -15.45
C TYR A 294 4.97 -6.90 -14.08
N PHE A 295 3.93 -6.14 -13.71
CA PHE A 295 3.29 -6.26 -12.40
C PHE A 295 1.87 -6.84 -12.52
N ARG A 296 1.57 -7.89 -11.72
CA ARG A 296 0.26 -8.54 -11.49
C ARG A 296 -0.74 -8.44 -12.66
N LEU A 297 -0.80 -9.48 -13.49
CA LEU A 297 -1.73 -9.58 -14.63
C LEU A 297 -3.20 -9.88 -14.23
N GLU A 298 -3.49 -10.16 -12.96
CA GLU A 298 -4.85 -10.44 -12.46
C GLU A 298 -5.79 -9.23 -12.53
N VAL A 299 -5.24 -8.01 -12.51
CA VAL A 299 -5.97 -6.76 -12.75
C VAL A 299 -5.36 -6.09 -13.99
N PRO A 300 -5.68 -6.58 -15.20
CA PRO A 300 -5.10 -6.05 -16.43
C PRO A 300 -5.68 -4.67 -16.73
N LEU A 301 -4.80 -3.68 -16.89
CA LEU A 301 -5.19 -2.33 -17.34
C LEU A 301 -5.17 -2.21 -18.87
N LEU A 302 -4.62 -3.20 -19.56
CA LEU A 302 -4.74 -3.32 -21.01
C LEU A 302 -5.55 -4.58 -21.38
N PRO A 303 -6.46 -4.48 -22.37
CA PRO A 303 -7.17 -5.64 -22.91
C PRO A 303 -6.22 -6.76 -23.35
N PRO A 304 -6.65 -8.03 -23.32
CA PRO A 304 -5.81 -9.17 -23.72
C PRO A 304 -5.17 -8.97 -25.09
N ARG A 305 -3.95 -9.50 -25.29
CA ARG A 305 -3.20 -9.35 -26.56
C ARG A 305 -3.96 -9.87 -27.80
N ALA A 306 -4.90 -10.81 -27.60
CA ALA A 306 -5.76 -11.32 -28.66
C ALA A 306 -6.76 -10.26 -29.16
N ASP A 307 -7.22 -9.35 -28.30
CA ASP A 307 -8.11 -8.25 -28.66
C ASP A 307 -7.32 -7.00 -29.06
N ARG A 308 -6.83 -7.04 -30.30
CA ARG A 308 -5.99 -5.96 -30.85
C ARG A 308 -6.73 -4.63 -30.94
N ALA A 309 -8.03 -4.65 -31.23
CA ALA A 309 -8.82 -3.44 -31.42
C ALA A 309 -9.02 -2.70 -30.09
N ALA A 310 -9.46 -3.41 -29.04
CA ALA A 310 -9.62 -2.80 -27.73
C ALA A 310 -8.27 -2.33 -27.16
N ARG A 311 -7.20 -3.11 -27.33
CA ARG A 311 -5.86 -2.73 -26.85
C ARG A 311 -5.32 -1.50 -27.58
N ALA A 312 -5.50 -1.40 -28.90
CA ALA A 312 -5.12 -0.22 -29.68
C ALA A 312 -5.89 1.03 -29.22
N LEU A 313 -7.18 0.90 -28.92
CA LEU A 313 -7.99 2.00 -28.42
C LEU A 313 -7.47 2.53 -27.08
N VAL A 314 -7.19 1.65 -26.11
CA VAL A 314 -6.65 2.05 -24.80
C VAL A 314 -5.28 2.74 -24.95
N LEU A 315 -4.39 2.21 -25.78
CA LEU A 315 -3.08 2.80 -26.00
C LEU A 315 -3.17 4.17 -26.69
N ALA A 316 -4.03 4.31 -27.70
CA ALA A 316 -4.26 5.58 -28.38
C ALA A 316 -4.80 6.64 -27.41
N ARG A 317 -5.82 6.30 -26.61
CA ARG A 317 -6.40 7.22 -25.62
C ARG A 317 -5.39 7.59 -24.54
N ALA A 318 -4.58 6.65 -24.04
CA ALA A 318 -3.53 6.97 -23.08
C ALA A 318 -2.53 7.99 -23.65
N GLN A 319 -2.13 7.85 -24.91
CA GLN A 319 -1.20 8.78 -25.55
C GLN A 319 -1.83 10.14 -25.88
N GLU A 320 -3.09 10.16 -26.34
CA GLU A 320 -3.83 11.40 -26.65
C GLU A 320 -3.98 12.32 -25.43
N THR A 321 -3.86 11.79 -24.21
CA THR A 321 -3.91 12.62 -22.97
C THR A 321 -2.86 13.73 -22.96
N GLU A 322 -1.75 13.57 -23.68
CA GLU A 322 -0.73 14.62 -23.79
C GLU A 322 -1.22 15.85 -24.55
N ASN A 323 -2.20 15.74 -25.46
CA ASN A 323 -2.75 16.90 -26.16
C ASN A 323 -3.44 17.86 -25.17
N LEU A 324 -4.31 17.32 -24.30
CA LEU A 324 -4.94 18.09 -23.24
C LEU A 324 -3.91 18.57 -22.20
N HIS A 325 -2.92 17.73 -21.87
CA HIS A 325 -1.86 18.11 -20.94
C HIS A 325 -1.09 19.33 -21.45
N HIS A 326 -0.67 19.33 -22.71
CA HIS A 326 0.04 20.44 -23.34
C HIS A 326 -0.81 21.71 -23.42
N ALA A 327 -2.10 21.59 -23.74
CA ALA A 327 -3.00 22.74 -23.74
C ALA A 327 -3.14 23.36 -22.33
N TYR A 328 -3.23 22.52 -21.30
CA TYR A 328 -3.35 22.95 -19.91
C TYR A 328 -2.03 23.51 -19.35
N ASP A 329 -0.90 22.86 -19.62
CA ASP A 329 0.43 23.31 -19.20
C ASP A 329 0.76 24.69 -19.77
N ALA A 330 0.37 24.98 -21.01
CA ALA A 330 0.55 26.31 -21.60
C ALA A 330 -0.18 27.40 -20.80
N LEU A 331 -1.34 27.10 -20.22
CA LEU A 331 -2.08 28.02 -19.34
C LEU A 331 -1.39 28.15 -17.98
N GLU A 332 -0.91 27.07 -17.38
CA GLU A 332 -0.18 27.13 -16.11
C GLU A 332 1.15 27.88 -16.26
N ASP A 333 1.94 27.60 -17.29
CA ASP A 333 3.18 28.31 -17.58
C ASP A 333 2.92 29.81 -17.83
N ALA A 334 1.85 30.15 -18.55
CA ALA A 334 1.44 31.54 -18.74
C ALA A 334 1.05 32.23 -17.42
N HIS A 335 0.47 31.49 -16.46
CA HIS A 335 0.03 32.01 -15.17
C HIS A 335 1.17 32.09 -14.13
N PHE A 336 2.08 31.12 -14.11
CA PHE A 336 3.15 30.96 -13.11
C PHE A 336 4.54 31.36 -13.62
N GLY A 337 4.79 31.30 -14.92
CA GLY A 337 6.07 31.56 -15.57
C GLY A 337 6.51 33.03 -15.62
N LYS A 338 5.77 33.96 -15.00
CA LYS A 338 6.20 35.35 -14.80
C LYS A 338 7.16 35.49 -13.63
N GLY A 339 8.26 34.75 -13.69
CA GLY A 339 9.48 35.01 -12.96
C GLY A 339 10.44 35.82 -13.83
N ALA A 340 10.48 37.13 -13.59
CA ALA A 340 11.55 38.12 -13.92
C ALA A 340 11.17 39.35 -14.79
N SER A 341 10.07 39.42 -15.55
CA SER A 341 9.83 40.62 -16.41
C SER A 341 8.42 40.99 -16.93
N GLY A 342 7.28 40.41 -16.49
CA GLY A 342 5.99 40.75 -17.15
C GLY A 342 4.78 40.81 -16.22
N GLY A 343 3.91 41.82 -16.40
CA GLY A 343 2.65 42.07 -15.67
C GLY A 343 1.57 40.98 -15.87
N PRO A 344 0.26 41.18 -15.63
CA PRO A 344 -0.75 40.13 -15.79
C PRO A 344 -0.84 39.56 -17.23
N LEU A 345 -1.37 38.34 -17.41
CA LEU A 345 -1.63 37.77 -18.75
C LEU A 345 -2.66 38.63 -19.49
N SER A 346 -2.45 38.89 -20.78
CA SER A 346 -3.41 39.64 -21.61
C SER A 346 -4.74 38.86 -21.69
N ASN A 347 -5.85 39.57 -21.85
CA ASN A 347 -7.16 38.92 -21.99
C ASN A 347 -7.24 38.08 -23.28
N GLU A 348 -6.58 38.53 -24.35
CA GLU A 348 -6.49 37.80 -25.63
C GLU A 348 -5.73 36.48 -25.50
N ASP A 349 -4.54 36.51 -24.86
CA ASP A 349 -3.75 35.29 -24.61
C ASP A 349 -4.50 34.31 -23.70
N ARG A 350 -5.15 34.82 -22.65
CA ARG A 350 -5.94 33.99 -21.75
C ARG A 350 -7.11 33.32 -22.48
N THR A 351 -7.81 34.08 -23.32
CA THR A 351 -8.92 33.57 -24.13
C THR A 351 -8.46 32.46 -25.05
N ARG A 352 -7.40 32.70 -25.83
CA ARG A 352 -6.82 31.70 -26.74
C ARG A 352 -6.42 30.40 -26.03
N LEU A 353 -5.75 30.50 -24.87
CA LEU A 353 -5.34 29.33 -24.09
C LEU A 353 -6.54 28.58 -23.51
N MET A 354 -7.57 29.30 -23.06
CA MET A 354 -8.81 28.69 -22.59
C MET A 354 -9.59 27.99 -23.70
N ASP A 355 -9.65 28.58 -24.90
CA ASP A 355 -10.30 28.00 -26.06
C ASP A 355 -9.61 26.70 -26.50
N ALA A 356 -8.27 26.66 -26.46
CA ALA A 356 -7.51 25.44 -26.74
C ALA A 356 -7.85 24.30 -25.76
N ILE A 357 -7.96 24.60 -24.46
CA ILE A 357 -8.38 23.62 -23.46
C ILE A 357 -9.82 23.18 -23.70
N CYS A 358 -10.73 24.11 -24.00
CA CYS A 358 -12.13 23.77 -24.27
C CYS A 358 -12.27 22.89 -25.52
N ALA A 359 -11.50 23.15 -26.58
CA ALA A 359 -11.48 22.33 -27.78
C ALA A 359 -11.00 20.90 -27.49
N GLU A 360 -9.96 20.74 -26.66
CA GLU A 360 -9.53 19.41 -26.21
C GLU A 360 -10.63 18.71 -25.41
N LEU A 361 -11.24 19.39 -24.43
CA LEU A 361 -12.35 18.84 -23.64
C LEU A 361 -13.55 18.42 -24.51
N ASP A 362 -13.82 19.14 -25.60
CA ASP A 362 -14.86 18.77 -26.56
C ASP A 362 -14.56 17.42 -27.23
N TYR A 363 -13.30 17.15 -27.60
CA TYR A 363 -12.92 15.83 -28.09
C TYR A 363 -13.06 14.74 -27.02
N TRP A 364 -12.66 15.01 -25.78
CA TRP A 364 -12.78 14.04 -24.68
C TRP A 364 -14.22 13.76 -24.26
N GLU A 365 -15.12 14.74 -24.36
CA GLU A 365 -16.56 14.58 -24.14
C GLU A 365 -17.19 13.61 -25.14
N VAL A 366 -16.74 13.61 -26.40
CA VAL A 366 -17.19 12.60 -27.38
C VAL A 366 -16.86 11.18 -26.91
N TYR A 367 -15.72 10.97 -26.24
CA TYR A 367 -15.36 9.66 -25.69
C TYR A 367 -16.15 9.35 -24.42
N ALA A 368 -16.14 10.25 -23.44
CA ALA A 368 -16.77 10.06 -22.13
C ALA A 368 -18.31 9.97 -22.19
N SER A 369 -18.94 10.47 -23.26
CA SER A 369 -20.38 10.34 -23.47
C SER A 369 -20.82 8.98 -24.01
N ARG A 370 -19.91 8.21 -24.62
CA ARG A 370 -20.23 6.96 -25.32
C ARG A 370 -20.11 5.71 -24.45
N THR A 371 -19.17 5.72 -23.50
CA THR A 371 -18.78 4.54 -22.73
C THR A 371 -18.63 4.88 -21.25
N ALA A 372 -18.58 3.86 -20.40
CA ALA A 372 -18.39 4.05 -18.96
C ALA A 372 -17.05 4.74 -18.60
N PHE A 373 -15.98 4.39 -19.31
CA PHE A 373 -14.60 4.87 -19.11
C PHE A 373 -14.05 5.41 -20.44
N ILE A 374 -12.90 6.08 -20.42
CA ILE A 374 -12.47 6.92 -21.55
C ILE A 374 -12.07 6.12 -22.81
N ALA A 375 -11.82 4.82 -22.63
CA ALA A 375 -11.47 3.89 -23.71
C ALA A 375 -12.42 2.68 -23.82
N GLY A 376 -13.53 2.64 -23.08
CA GLY A 376 -14.48 1.53 -23.14
C GLY A 376 -15.30 1.33 -21.87
N GLU A 377 -15.88 0.13 -21.71
CA GLU A 377 -16.72 -0.22 -20.56
C GLU A 377 -15.92 -0.64 -19.32
N VAL A 378 -14.62 -0.88 -19.48
CA VAL A 378 -13.73 -1.37 -18.42
C VAL A 378 -12.67 -0.32 -18.12
N PHE A 379 -12.42 -0.08 -16.83
CA PHE A 379 -11.35 0.81 -16.37
C PHE A 379 -9.98 0.29 -16.83
N SER A 380 -9.16 1.19 -17.35
CA SER A 380 -7.99 0.83 -18.14
C SER A 380 -6.82 1.79 -17.91
N LEU A 381 -5.70 1.52 -18.57
CA LEU A 381 -4.50 2.35 -18.56
C LEU A 381 -4.77 3.77 -19.07
N ALA A 382 -5.73 3.94 -19.99
CA ALA A 382 -6.17 5.24 -20.49
C ALA A 382 -6.81 6.08 -19.38
N ASP A 383 -7.53 5.47 -18.45
CA ASP A 383 -8.18 6.17 -17.34
C ASP A 383 -7.16 6.60 -16.28
N CYS A 384 -6.15 5.76 -16.01
CA CYS A 384 -4.99 6.14 -15.20
C CYS A 384 -4.23 7.33 -15.81
N ALA A 385 -4.18 7.43 -17.15
CA ALA A 385 -3.53 8.53 -17.84
C ALA A 385 -4.39 9.83 -17.83
N PHE A 386 -5.70 9.70 -18.07
CA PHE A 386 -6.59 10.83 -18.32
C PHE A 386 -7.15 11.44 -17.03
N PHE A 387 -7.61 10.62 -16.08
CA PHE A 387 -8.29 11.10 -14.89
C PHE A 387 -7.49 12.13 -14.08
N PRO A 388 -6.17 11.96 -13.85
CA PRO A 388 -5.37 12.94 -13.13
C PRO A 388 -5.41 14.36 -13.72
N LEU A 389 -5.49 14.51 -15.04
CA LEU A 389 -5.58 15.82 -15.69
C LEU A 389 -6.89 16.49 -15.32
N LEU A 390 -7.99 15.80 -15.58
CA LEU A 390 -9.33 16.29 -15.33
C LEU A 390 -9.52 16.62 -13.84
N ALA A 391 -9.03 15.76 -12.97
CA ALA A 391 -9.10 15.97 -11.53
C ALA A 391 -8.26 17.16 -11.08
N TYR A 392 -7.03 17.28 -11.58
CA TYR A 392 -6.19 18.43 -11.28
C TYR A 392 -6.85 19.74 -11.75
N MET A 393 -7.42 19.78 -12.95
CA MET A 393 -8.20 20.92 -13.45
C MET A 393 -9.35 21.28 -12.50
N VAL A 394 -10.16 20.30 -12.07
CA VAL A 394 -11.26 20.49 -11.09
C VAL A 394 -10.73 21.09 -9.79
N HIS A 395 -9.61 20.58 -9.29
CA HIS A 395 -8.95 21.12 -8.09
C HIS A 395 -8.47 22.56 -8.28
N ARG A 396 -8.02 22.93 -9.48
CA ARG A 396 -7.60 24.29 -9.85
C ARG A 396 -8.75 25.21 -10.25
N GLY A 397 -10.00 24.77 -10.03
CA GLY A 397 -11.20 25.60 -10.13
C GLY A 397 -11.94 25.49 -11.46
N PHE A 398 -11.62 24.50 -12.30
CA PHE A 398 -12.39 24.17 -13.49
C PHE A 398 -13.88 24.01 -13.17
N ARG A 399 -14.72 24.56 -14.04
CA ARG A 399 -16.18 24.45 -14.00
C ARG A 399 -16.59 23.61 -15.20
N TRP A 400 -17.61 22.78 -15.02
CA TRP A 400 -18.25 22.02 -16.09
C TRP A 400 -19.13 22.91 -17.01
N GLU A 401 -18.77 24.17 -17.15
CA GLU A 401 -19.48 25.20 -17.91
C GLU A 401 -18.43 25.89 -18.77
N ARG A 402 -18.77 26.29 -20.00
CA ARG A 402 -17.81 27.06 -20.80
C ARG A 402 -17.52 28.40 -20.11
N PRO A 403 -16.26 28.88 -20.13
CA PRO A 403 -15.94 30.20 -19.60
C PRO A 403 -16.75 31.26 -20.35
N SER A 404 -17.47 32.13 -19.64
CA SER A 404 -18.12 33.29 -20.25
C SER A 404 -17.07 34.35 -20.57
N LEU A 405 -16.96 34.75 -21.85
CA LEU A 405 -15.98 35.74 -22.30
C LEU A 405 -16.36 37.20 -22.00
N GLU A 406 -17.48 37.48 -21.34
CA GLU A 406 -17.91 38.85 -21.05
C GLU A 406 -18.41 39.00 -19.62
N GLY A 407 -18.21 40.19 -19.05
CA GLY A 407 -18.55 40.58 -17.67
C GLY A 407 -20.04 40.63 -17.35
N VAL A 408 -20.80 39.61 -17.75
CA VAL A 408 -22.19 39.41 -17.33
C VAL A 408 -22.20 38.26 -16.35
N GLU A 409 -22.44 38.57 -15.06
CA GLU A 409 -22.93 37.56 -14.12
C GLU A 409 -24.22 36.98 -14.69
N ARG A 410 -24.15 35.77 -15.28
CA ARG A 410 -25.35 34.94 -15.38
C ARG A 410 -25.70 34.50 -13.96
N VAL A 411 -26.65 35.23 -13.38
CA VAL A 411 -27.37 34.81 -12.19
C VAL A 411 -28.18 33.56 -12.58
N GLY A 412 -27.62 32.38 -12.31
CA GLY A 412 -28.31 31.10 -12.39
C GLY A 412 -28.32 30.44 -13.77
N GLY A 413 -27.83 29.19 -13.81
CA GLY A 413 -28.13 28.21 -14.87
C GLY A 413 -27.27 28.32 -16.14
N GLY A 414 -25.96 28.04 -16.05
CA GLY A 414 -25.19 27.63 -17.21
C GLY A 414 -25.37 26.13 -17.43
N ASP A 415 -25.86 25.72 -18.61
CA ASP A 415 -25.98 24.30 -18.95
C ASP A 415 -24.60 23.61 -18.88
N ASP A 416 -24.59 22.36 -18.41
CA ASP A 416 -23.39 21.53 -18.31
C ASP A 416 -22.78 21.33 -19.71
N ALA A 417 -21.59 21.89 -19.93
CA ALA A 417 -20.91 21.86 -21.22
C ALA A 417 -20.31 20.49 -21.55
N TRP A 418 -19.99 19.69 -20.51
CA TRP A 418 -19.35 18.38 -20.65
C TRP A 418 -19.96 17.35 -19.68
N PRO A 419 -21.24 16.99 -19.87
CA PRO A 419 -21.96 16.12 -18.95
C PRO A 419 -21.42 14.68 -18.94
N GLY A 420 -20.86 14.19 -20.05
CA GLY A 420 -20.16 12.91 -20.14
C GLY A 420 -18.91 12.89 -19.27
N LEU A 421 -18.05 13.90 -19.40
CA LEU A 421 -16.86 14.05 -18.56
C LEU A 421 -17.19 14.18 -17.08
N ARG A 422 -18.28 14.87 -16.72
CA ARG A 422 -18.74 14.92 -15.33
C ARG A 422 -19.12 13.55 -14.79
N ARG A 423 -19.89 12.76 -15.56
CA ARG A 423 -20.26 11.39 -15.17
C ARG A 423 -19.04 10.48 -15.08
N TYR A 424 -18.13 10.58 -16.04
CA TYR A 424 -16.86 9.86 -16.03
C TYR A 424 -16.05 10.19 -14.76
N PHE A 425 -15.93 11.48 -14.43
CA PHE A 425 -15.20 11.93 -13.25
C PHE A 425 -15.76 11.31 -11.95
N GLN A 426 -17.07 11.39 -11.76
CA GLN A 426 -17.73 10.79 -10.59
C GLN A 426 -17.49 9.28 -10.52
N ARG A 427 -17.65 8.59 -11.66
CA ARG A 427 -17.46 7.14 -11.74
C ARG A 427 -16.03 6.72 -11.37
N VAL A 428 -15.01 7.40 -11.89
CA VAL A 428 -13.61 7.07 -11.55
C VAL A 428 -13.30 7.43 -10.09
N TRP A 429 -13.84 8.54 -9.59
CA TRP A 429 -13.62 8.94 -8.20
C TRP A 429 -14.24 7.98 -7.18
N GLU A 430 -15.41 7.42 -7.48
CA GLU A 430 -16.14 6.48 -6.62
C GLU A 430 -15.70 5.02 -6.81
N ARG A 431 -14.94 4.73 -7.87
CA ARG A 431 -14.44 3.39 -8.17
C ARG A 431 -13.63 2.85 -6.99
N GLY A 432 -13.96 1.63 -6.54
CA GLY A 432 -13.29 0.97 -5.42
C GLY A 432 -13.79 1.44 -4.04
N GLY A 433 -14.80 2.30 -3.97
CA GLY A 433 -15.36 2.80 -2.72
C GLY A 433 -14.38 3.70 -1.96
N LYS A 434 -14.47 3.68 -0.62
CA LYS A 434 -13.53 4.44 0.23
C LYS A 434 -12.13 3.86 0.09
N GLY A 435 -11.19 4.66 -0.41
CA GLY A 435 -9.82 4.23 -0.65
C GLY A 435 -9.59 3.62 -2.03
N GLY A 436 -10.44 3.95 -3.01
CA GLY A 436 -10.18 3.65 -4.42
C GLY A 436 -8.86 4.26 -4.94
N CYS A 437 -8.37 3.78 -6.08
CA CYS A 437 -7.08 4.21 -6.65
C CYS A 437 -6.99 5.72 -6.86
N ALA A 438 -8.05 6.36 -7.36
CA ALA A 438 -8.14 7.80 -7.56
C ALA A 438 -8.02 8.58 -6.23
N GLN A 439 -8.73 8.14 -5.19
CA GLN A 439 -8.73 8.76 -3.86
C GLN A 439 -7.39 8.56 -3.14
N ARG A 440 -6.77 7.39 -3.26
CA ARG A 440 -5.46 7.10 -2.64
C ARG A 440 -4.31 7.85 -3.29
N ALA A 441 -4.40 8.10 -4.59
CA ALA A 441 -3.38 8.81 -5.35
C ALA A 441 -3.55 10.33 -5.35
N GLN A 442 -4.60 10.84 -4.70
CA GLN A 442 -4.84 12.28 -4.64
C GLN A 442 -3.66 13.01 -3.96
N PRO A 443 -3.31 14.22 -4.41
CA PRO A 443 -2.28 15.03 -3.79
C PRO A 443 -2.51 15.28 -2.29
N GLU A 444 -1.43 15.32 -1.51
CA GLU A 444 -1.46 15.73 -0.12
C GLU A 444 -1.99 17.17 0.00
N GLY A 445 -2.88 17.40 0.96
CA GLY A 445 -3.53 18.70 1.17
C GLY A 445 -4.68 18.99 0.21
N TRP A 446 -5.12 17.99 -0.58
CA TRP A 446 -6.34 18.10 -1.36
C TRP A 446 -7.56 18.26 -0.45
N ASP A 447 -8.10 19.47 -0.41
CA ASP A 447 -9.31 19.81 0.32
C ASP A 447 -10.42 20.14 -0.69
N HIS A 448 -11.51 19.35 -0.66
CA HIS A 448 -12.70 19.55 -1.48
C HIS A 448 -13.39 20.90 -1.24
N SER A 449 -13.07 21.59 -0.14
CA SER A 449 -13.62 22.89 0.24
C SER A 449 -12.70 24.09 -0.07
N SER A 450 -11.40 23.87 -0.28
CA SER A 450 -10.44 24.97 -0.45
C SER A 450 -10.29 25.38 -1.93
N ARG A 451 -10.73 26.61 -2.25
CA ARG A 451 -10.60 27.24 -3.58
C ARG A 451 -9.30 28.06 -3.68
N ARG A 452 -8.13 27.45 -3.54
CA ARG A 452 -6.87 28.20 -3.66
C ARG A 452 -6.52 28.44 -5.15
N GLY A 453 -6.42 29.72 -5.55
CA GLY A 453 -5.76 30.14 -6.79
C GLY A 453 -6.43 29.68 -8.08
N SER A 454 -7.72 30.02 -8.27
CA SER A 454 -8.47 29.70 -9.50
C SER A 454 -7.79 30.28 -10.74
N VAL A 455 -7.11 29.45 -11.52
CA VAL A 455 -6.58 29.81 -12.87
C VAL A 455 -7.75 30.01 -13.85
N TRP A 456 -8.92 29.46 -13.51
CA TRP A 456 -10.13 29.38 -14.33
C TRP A 456 -11.05 30.61 -14.31
N LYS A 457 -10.58 31.76 -13.81
CA LYS A 457 -11.38 33.01 -13.77
C LYS A 457 -10.68 34.14 -14.53
N LEU A 458 -11.43 34.82 -15.40
CA LEU A 458 -11.06 36.12 -15.95
C LEU A 458 -11.19 37.18 -14.83
N PRO A 459 -10.22 38.11 -14.66
CA PRO A 459 -10.42 39.27 -13.80
C PRO A 459 -11.54 40.13 -14.37
N ARG A 460 -12.35 40.72 -13.47
CA ARG A 460 -13.34 41.73 -13.86
C ARG A 460 -12.58 42.92 -14.45
N GLU A 461 -13.06 43.46 -15.58
CA GLU A 461 -12.58 44.76 -16.04
C GLU A 461 -12.76 45.78 -14.90
N GLY A 462 -11.66 46.39 -14.44
CA GLY A 462 -11.69 47.52 -13.51
C GLY A 462 -10.96 47.39 -12.17
N THR A 463 -10.37 46.25 -11.80
CA THR A 463 -9.47 46.23 -10.62
C THR A 463 -8.04 46.55 -11.03
N LYS A 464 -7.66 47.81 -10.76
CA LYS A 464 -6.28 48.33 -10.79
C LYS A 464 -5.35 47.54 -9.88
#